data_AF-A0A1U7GFU0-F1
#
_entry.id   AF-A0A1U7GFU0-F1
#
_cell.length_a   1.000
_cell.length_b   1.000
_cell.length_c   1.000
_cell.angle_alpha   90.00
_cell.angle_beta   90.00
_cell.angle_gamma   90.00
#
_symmetry.space_group_name_H-M   'P 1'
#
loop_
_entity.id
_entity.type
_entity.pdbx_description
1 polymer ?
#
loop_
_entity_poly.entity_id
_entity_poly.type
_entity_poly.pdbx_seq_one_letter_code
_entity_poly.pdbx_strand_id
1 'polypeptide(L)'
;MESPATPPRRGRGAASVTTSPCIGFCRLDAAASHCLGCARTRGEIAAWRDAPPAFLERVWSELPARRARLGVGLHRLNWTREALADFIGRTLRPGGAWAIGNFGGASEFRATPGEPCEVEAVGPWRIVARTPRAAIRIDVPDQVRILSRAVAGEDASRRPIELAVPRTRPRGANRPGLVALGPDRDAVDPRDRDARLYDLGLPSRGSAFCLRTDDPDLIRDLEDGLGLEWPDLFARVGRRIARTSPARVVLGPAGRVETTGPISDVGLDEPLAPIQLAGGRDVPNGLEFLDSLTPCASYFPDPPGAPS
;
A
#
# COMPACT_ATOMS: atom_id res chain seq x y z
N MET A 1 20.58 9.73 10.80
CA MET A 1 19.41 9.10 10.13
C MET A 1 19.17 7.76 10.81
N GLU A 2 18.10 7.65 11.60
CA GLU A 2 17.68 6.39 12.22
C GLU A 2 17.16 5.44 11.13
N SER A 3 17.65 4.20 11.11
CA SER A 3 17.23 3.17 10.17
C SER A 3 15.74 2.80 10.37
N PRO A 4 14.90 2.71 9.33
CA PRO A 4 13.55 2.14 9.40
C PRO A 4 13.50 0.66 9.80
N ALA A 5 14.60 0.01 10.17
CA ALA A 5 14.55 -1.27 10.88
C ALA A 5 14.66 -1.13 12.40
N THR A 6 15.06 0.05 12.89
CA THR A 6 15.11 0.37 14.31
C THR A 6 13.70 0.73 14.78
N PRO A 7 13.13 0.03 15.78
CA PRO A 7 11.83 0.40 16.32
C PRO A 7 11.90 1.83 16.89
N PRO A 8 10.87 2.68 16.68
CA PRO A 8 10.86 4.02 17.27
C PRO A 8 11.02 3.93 18.79
N ARG A 9 11.75 4.89 19.37
CA ARG A 9 12.06 4.91 20.81
C ARG A 9 10.76 4.83 21.63
N ARG A 10 10.65 3.77 22.45
CA ARG A 10 9.51 3.50 23.32
C ARG A 10 9.27 4.66 24.30
N GLY A 11 8.08 5.22 24.31
CA GLY A 11 7.57 5.96 25.46
C GLY A 11 7.46 5.03 26.67
N ARG A 12 7.87 5.51 27.86
CA ARG A 12 7.78 4.72 29.09
C ARG A 12 6.30 4.53 29.45
N GLY A 13 5.78 3.30 29.43
CA GLY A 13 4.51 2.99 30.10
C GLY A 13 3.53 1.98 29.48
N ALA A 14 3.82 1.30 28.37
CA ALA A 14 2.90 0.29 27.82
C ALA A 14 3.53 -1.11 27.80
N ALA A 15 2.85 -2.10 28.39
CA ALA A 15 3.22 -3.51 28.30
C ALA A 15 3.39 -3.91 26.82
N SER A 16 4.52 -4.51 26.47
CA SER A 16 4.87 -4.89 25.10
C SER A 16 3.95 -5.99 24.58
N VAL A 17 2.81 -5.60 24.00
CA VAL A 17 2.05 -6.50 23.12
C VAL A 17 2.97 -6.84 21.96
N THR A 18 3.64 -7.98 22.09
CA THR A 18 4.62 -8.43 21.12
C THR A 18 3.85 -9.06 19.98
N THR A 19 3.79 -8.33 18.86
CA THR A 19 3.09 -8.72 17.65
C THR A 19 3.50 -10.14 17.22
N SER A 20 2.56 -10.96 16.74
CA SER A 20 2.92 -12.30 16.24
C SER A 20 3.78 -12.21 14.97
N PRO A 21 4.91 -12.93 14.85
CA PRO A 21 5.79 -12.90 13.67
C PRO A 21 5.22 -13.66 12.46
N CYS A 22 4.03 -14.23 12.57
CA CYS A 22 3.34 -14.90 11.48
C CYS A 22 3.14 -13.95 10.29
N ILE A 23 3.30 -14.46 9.07
CA ILE A 23 2.99 -13.74 7.81
C ILE A 23 1.75 -14.33 7.09
N GLY A 24 1.02 -15.26 7.71
CA GLY A 24 -0.15 -15.88 7.09
C GLY A 24 0.19 -17.05 6.15
N PHE A 25 1.47 -17.43 6.08
CA PHE A 25 1.97 -18.63 5.41
C PHE A 25 2.31 -19.70 6.44
N CYS A 26 1.72 -20.90 6.32
CA CYS A 26 1.91 -21.99 7.27
C CYS A 26 2.38 -23.27 6.57
N ARG A 27 3.65 -23.29 6.19
CA ARG A 27 4.36 -24.50 5.73
C ARG A 27 5.58 -24.72 6.60
N LEU A 28 5.83 -25.96 7.01
CA LEU A 28 7.04 -26.33 7.75
C LEU A 28 8.13 -26.78 6.77
N ASP A 29 9.39 -26.73 7.20
CA ASP A 29 10.52 -27.35 6.50
C ASP A 29 10.39 -28.88 6.43
N ALA A 30 11.29 -29.54 5.67
CA ALA A 30 11.24 -30.99 5.48
C ALA A 30 11.38 -31.78 6.79
N ALA A 31 12.17 -31.26 7.74
CA ALA A 31 12.29 -31.83 9.09
C ALA A 31 11.09 -31.51 10.00
N ALA A 32 10.12 -30.74 9.51
CA ALA A 32 8.93 -30.26 10.23
C ALA A 32 9.25 -29.54 11.56
N SER A 33 10.43 -28.91 11.60
CA SER A 33 11.06 -28.27 12.74
C SER A 33 10.75 -26.77 12.80
N HIS A 34 10.69 -26.09 11.65
CA HIS A 34 10.49 -24.65 11.55
C HIS A 34 9.48 -24.28 10.46
N CYS A 35 8.72 -23.23 10.70
CA CYS A 35 7.86 -22.62 9.68
C CYS A 35 8.68 -21.84 8.66
N LEU A 36 8.50 -22.14 7.38
CA LEU A 36 9.15 -21.47 6.24
C LEU A 36 8.68 -20.03 6.02
N GLY A 37 7.63 -19.57 6.71
CA GLY A 37 7.16 -18.18 6.65
C GLY A 37 7.65 -17.31 7.81
N CYS A 38 7.54 -17.81 9.05
CA CYS A 38 7.88 -17.01 10.24
C CYS A 38 9.15 -17.46 10.99
N ALA A 39 9.78 -18.57 10.56
CA ALA A 39 10.95 -19.18 11.18
C ALA A 39 10.78 -19.59 12.66
N ARG A 40 9.53 -19.65 13.15
CA ARG A 40 9.21 -20.23 14.46
C ARG A 40 9.14 -21.75 14.42
N THR A 41 9.44 -22.39 15.53
CA THR A 41 9.24 -23.83 15.73
C THR A 41 7.76 -24.16 15.95
N ARG A 42 7.38 -25.44 15.81
CA ARG A 42 6.00 -25.89 16.09
C ARG A 42 5.59 -25.60 17.54
N GLY A 43 6.49 -25.83 18.49
CA GLY A 43 6.24 -25.54 19.92
C GLY A 43 6.01 -24.06 20.18
N GLU A 44 6.82 -23.19 19.57
CA GLU A 44 6.64 -21.73 19.64
C GLU A 44 5.34 -21.25 19.01
N ILE A 45 4.90 -21.90 17.92
CA ILE A 45 3.62 -21.59 17.27
C ILE A 45 2.47 -21.95 18.20
N ALA A 46 2.49 -23.15 18.79
CA ALA A 46 1.44 -23.65 19.67
C ALA A 46 1.34 -22.83 20.97
N ALA A 47 2.48 -22.48 21.57
CA ALA A 47 2.52 -21.76 22.85
C ALA A 47 2.24 -20.24 22.72
N TRP A 48 2.26 -19.67 21.51
CA TRP A 48 2.38 -18.22 21.33
C TRP A 48 1.32 -17.39 22.06
N ARG A 49 0.05 -17.81 22.01
CA ARG A 49 -1.07 -17.04 22.57
C ARG A 49 -0.96 -16.87 24.09
N ASP A 50 -0.47 -17.91 24.76
CA ASP A 50 -0.49 -18.01 26.23
C ASP A 50 0.91 -17.82 26.83
N ALA A 51 1.91 -17.55 25.99
CA ALA A 51 3.30 -17.40 26.42
C ALA A 51 3.57 -16.07 27.13
N PRO A 52 4.45 -16.04 28.15
CA PRO A 52 4.79 -14.82 28.86
C PRO A 52 5.61 -13.86 27.96
N PRO A 53 5.62 -12.54 28.23
CA PRO A 53 6.35 -11.55 27.42
C PRO A 53 7.83 -11.90 27.19
N ALA A 54 8.52 -12.41 28.20
CA ALA A 54 9.93 -12.83 28.09
C ALA A 54 10.15 -13.95 27.05
N PHE A 55 9.17 -14.86 26.88
CA PHE A 55 9.21 -15.87 25.84
C PHE A 55 9.07 -15.22 24.46
N LEU A 56 8.10 -14.32 24.29
CA LEU A 56 7.84 -13.63 23.03
C LEU A 56 9.05 -12.82 22.58
N GLU A 57 9.67 -12.07 23.51
CA GLU A 57 10.86 -11.26 23.27
C GLU A 57 12.07 -12.12 22.89
N ARG A 58 12.30 -13.23 23.60
CA ARG A 58 13.34 -14.20 23.23
C ARG A 58 13.13 -14.73 21.82
N VAL A 59 11.94 -15.22 21.49
CA VAL A 59 11.67 -15.76 20.15
C VAL A 59 11.95 -14.69 19.10
N TRP A 60 11.43 -13.47 19.26
CA TRP A 60 11.70 -12.37 18.31
C TRP A 60 13.19 -12.05 18.15
N SER A 61 13.98 -12.11 19.22
CA SER A 61 15.43 -11.87 19.16
C SER A 61 16.18 -12.93 18.35
N GLU A 62 15.68 -14.18 18.31
CA GLU A 62 16.30 -15.28 17.59
C GLU A 62 15.87 -15.37 16.11
N LEU A 63 14.71 -14.81 15.76
CA LEU A 63 14.15 -14.90 14.40
C LEU A 63 15.08 -14.37 13.29
N PRO A 64 15.82 -13.26 13.43
CA PRO A 64 16.71 -12.78 12.37
C PRO A 64 17.74 -13.82 11.92
N ALA A 65 18.45 -14.46 12.87
CA ALA A 65 19.43 -15.48 12.58
C ALA A 65 18.77 -16.75 11.97
N ARG A 66 17.60 -17.16 12.49
CA ARG A 66 16.86 -18.31 11.94
C ARG A 66 16.37 -18.06 10.52
N ARG A 67 15.86 -16.86 10.24
CA ARG A 67 15.40 -16.45 8.90
C ARG A 67 16.56 -16.47 7.90
N ALA A 68 17.73 -15.95 8.28
CA ALA A 68 18.92 -16.01 7.45
C ALA A 68 19.33 -17.45 7.11
N ARG A 69 19.37 -18.34 8.12
CA ARG A 69 19.70 -19.77 7.92
C ARG A 69 18.69 -20.50 7.03
N LEU A 70 17.41 -20.15 7.12
CA LEU A 70 16.31 -20.79 6.38
C LEU A 70 16.02 -20.13 5.03
N GLY A 71 16.71 -19.04 4.67
CA GLY A 71 16.44 -18.29 3.44
C GLY A 71 15.07 -17.59 3.42
N VAL A 72 14.52 -17.23 4.58
CA VAL A 72 13.23 -16.54 4.68
C VAL A 72 13.41 -15.05 4.32
N GLY A 73 13.12 -14.71 3.06
CA GLY A 73 13.27 -13.36 2.53
C GLY A 73 12.21 -12.38 3.04
N LEU A 74 10.94 -12.74 3.08
CA LEU A 74 9.86 -11.87 3.55
C LEU A 74 9.52 -12.17 5.01
N HIS A 75 9.44 -11.13 5.86
CA HIS A 75 9.12 -11.31 7.26
C HIS A 75 8.35 -10.14 7.86
N ARG A 76 7.58 -10.41 8.92
CA ARG A 76 6.90 -9.37 9.69
C ARG A 76 7.88 -8.62 10.60
N LEU A 77 7.72 -7.31 10.68
CA LEU A 77 8.36 -6.45 11.66
C LEU A 77 7.61 -6.49 13.00
N ASN A 78 8.33 -6.36 14.10
CA ASN A 78 7.74 -6.27 15.45
C ASN A 78 7.34 -4.83 15.79
N TRP A 79 6.58 -4.21 14.88
CA TRP A 79 6.08 -2.86 15.03
C TRP A 79 4.68 -2.88 15.63
N THR A 80 4.37 -1.90 16.46
CA THR A 80 3.01 -1.61 16.91
C THR A 80 2.29 -0.76 15.88
N ARG A 81 0.98 -0.58 16.03
CA ARG A 81 0.20 0.30 15.15
C ARG A 81 0.62 1.75 15.32
N GLU A 82 0.90 2.17 16.56
CA GLU A 82 1.37 3.51 16.90
C GLU A 82 2.70 3.79 16.21
N ALA A 83 3.65 2.85 16.31
CA ALA A 83 4.94 2.94 15.62
C ALA A 83 4.79 3.07 14.10
N LEU A 84 3.82 2.37 13.50
CA LEU A 84 3.51 2.49 12.08
C LEU A 84 2.90 3.86 11.74
N ALA A 85 1.95 4.36 12.53
CA ALA A 85 1.36 5.69 12.34
C ALA A 85 2.42 6.79 12.39
N ASP A 86 3.32 6.74 13.38
CA ASP A 86 4.45 7.66 13.51
C ASP A 86 5.43 7.55 12.33
N PHE A 87 5.64 6.33 11.82
CA PHE A 87 6.46 6.11 10.64
C PHE A 87 5.83 6.74 9.39
N ILE A 88 4.54 6.51 9.16
CA ILE A 88 3.79 7.10 8.04
C ILE A 88 3.87 8.63 8.10
N GLY A 89 3.57 9.25 9.25
CA GLY A 89 3.58 10.70 9.40
C GLY A 89 4.95 11.35 9.12
N ARG A 90 6.05 10.65 9.43
CA ARG A 90 7.41 11.13 9.13
C ARG A 90 7.84 10.90 7.67
N THR A 91 7.28 9.88 7.01
CA THR A 91 7.70 9.44 5.66
C THR A 91 6.77 9.88 4.54
N LEU A 92 5.64 10.52 4.85
CA LEU A 92 4.85 11.31 3.89
C LEU A 92 5.49 12.68 3.55
N ARG A 93 6.79 12.80 3.78
CA ARG A 93 7.64 13.96 3.51
C ARG A 93 8.77 13.53 2.54
N PRO A 94 9.57 14.46 1.99
CA PRO A 94 10.65 14.09 1.07
C PRO A 94 11.59 13.03 1.67
N GLY A 95 12.05 12.07 0.85
CA GLY A 95 12.90 10.95 1.24
C GLY A 95 12.37 9.55 0.90
N GLY A 96 11.20 9.47 0.26
CA GLY A 96 10.63 8.23 -0.26
C GLY A 96 9.28 8.44 -0.97
N ALA A 97 8.67 7.33 -1.38
CA ALA A 97 7.33 7.29 -1.95
C ALA A 97 6.44 6.30 -1.21
N TRP A 98 5.16 6.66 -1.09
CA TRP A 98 4.11 5.76 -0.62
C TRP A 98 3.23 5.35 -1.79
N ALA A 99 2.78 4.10 -1.82
CA ALA A 99 1.80 3.61 -2.78
C ALA A 99 0.59 2.98 -2.06
N ILE A 100 -0.60 3.15 -2.63
CA ILE A 100 -1.82 2.43 -2.23
C ILE A 100 -2.23 1.50 -3.37
N GLY A 101 -2.48 0.22 -3.06
CA GLY A 101 -2.80 -0.78 -4.07
C GLY A 101 -1.57 -1.32 -4.79
N ASN A 102 -1.60 -1.32 -6.13
CA ASN A 102 -0.54 -1.91 -6.94
C ASN A 102 0.67 -0.97 -7.10
N PHE A 103 1.84 -1.57 -7.29
CA PHE A 103 3.09 -0.87 -7.55
C PHE A 103 3.11 -0.26 -8.96
N GLY A 104 3.47 1.03 -9.07
CA GLY A 104 3.72 1.74 -10.32
C GLY A 104 2.61 2.71 -10.76
N GLY A 105 3.02 3.90 -11.20
CA GLY A 105 2.18 4.86 -11.93
C GLY A 105 1.35 5.80 -11.05
N ALA A 106 0.04 5.91 -11.29
CA ALA A 106 -0.83 6.89 -10.61
C ALA A 106 -1.19 6.51 -9.15
N SER A 107 -0.62 5.41 -8.65
CA SER A 107 -0.83 4.89 -7.29
C SER A 107 0.17 5.44 -6.27
N GLU A 108 1.08 6.34 -6.67
CA GLU A 108 2.19 6.80 -5.84
C GLU A 108 2.00 8.25 -5.35
N PHE A 109 2.31 8.45 -4.07
CA PHE A 109 2.48 9.75 -3.44
C PHE A 109 3.96 9.96 -3.13
N ARG A 110 4.49 11.08 -3.64
CA ARG A 110 5.87 11.51 -3.43
C ARG A 110 5.91 13.01 -3.19
N ALA A 111 6.40 13.41 -2.02
CA ALA A 111 6.72 14.80 -1.75
C ALA A 111 8.11 15.12 -2.32
N THR A 112 8.19 16.11 -3.21
CA THR A 112 9.48 16.56 -3.77
C THR A 112 10.14 17.55 -2.80
N PRO A 113 11.47 17.53 -2.63
CA PRO A 113 12.16 18.61 -1.95
C PRO A 113 11.79 20.00 -2.48
N GLY A 114 11.48 20.92 -1.56
CA GLY A 114 11.07 22.29 -1.89
C GLY A 114 9.61 22.46 -2.36
N GLU A 115 8.87 21.38 -2.61
CA GLU A 115 7.44 21.43 -2.88
C GLU A 115 6.66 21.57 -1.55
N PRO A 116 5.62 22.43 -1.47
CA PRO A 116 4.73 22.45 -0.31
C PRO A 116 4.14 21.06 -0.06
N CYS A 117 4.37 20.53 1.14
CA CYS A 117 3.81 19.26 1.59
C CYS A 117 3.23 19.42 2.99
N GLU A 118 1.90 19.42 3.07
CA GLU A 118 1.16 19.44 4.32
C GLU A 118 0.89 18.01 4.76
N VAL A 119 1.25 17.68 6.00
CA VAL A 119 0.99 16.37 6.60
C VAL A 119 0.24 16.58 7.91
N GLU A 120 -0.91 15.93 8.04
CA GLU A 120 -1.84 16.08 9.14
C GLU A 120 -2.24 14.71 9.69
N ALA A 121 -2.23 14.56 11.01
CA ALA A 121 -2.82 13.41 11.69
C ALA A 121 -4.26 13.73 12.10
N VAL A 122 -5.23 12.99 11.57
CA VAL A 122 -6.66 13.14 11.85
C VAL A 122 -7.07 12.04 12.83
N GLY A 123 -6.80 12.26 14.11
CA GLY A 123 -6.88 11.21 15.13
C GLY A 123 -5.69 10.24 15.07
N PRO A 124 -5.74 9.11 15.80
CA PRO A 124 -4.57 8.25 16.01
C PRO A 124 -4.18 7.39 14.81
N TRP A 125 -5.13 7.11 13.90
CA TRP A 125 -4.97 6.09 12.86
C TRP A 125 -5.12 6.61 11.45
N ARG A 126 -5.40 7.90 11.26
CA ARG A 126 -5.53 8.49 9.93
C ARG A 126 -4.48 9.56 9.74
N ILE A 127 -3.67 9.41 8.71
CA ILE A 127 -2.66 10.39 8.31
C ILE A 127 -2.99 10.82 6.89
N VAL A 128 -3.00 12.13 6.67
CA VAL A 128 -3.28 12.75 5.39
C VAL A 128 -2.08 13.58 4.97
N ALA A 129 -1.67 13.48 3.71
CA ALA A 129 -0.69 14.37 3.13
C ALA A 129 -1.16 14.95 1.81
N ARG A 130 -0.78 16.20 1.54
CA ARG A 130 -1.18 16.96 0.35
C ARG A 130 0.02 17.72 -0.22
N THR A 131 0.15 17.65 -1.54
CA THR A 131 1.01 18.51 -2.35
C THR A 131 0.16 19.16 -3.46
N PRO A 132 0.67 20.15 -4.21
CA PRO A 132 -0.04 20.69 -5.36
C PRO A 132 -0.43 19.68 -6.44
N ARG A 133 0.21 18.50 -6.49
CA ARG A 133 0.02 17.51 -7.56
C ARG A 133 -0.61 16.19 -7.11
N ALA A 134 -0.63 15.93 -5.81
CA ALA A 134 -1.12 14.68 -5.26
C ALA A 134 -1.59 14.82 -3.81
N ALA A 135 -2.48 13.93 -3.40
CA ALA A 135 -2.90 13.76 -2.02
C ALA A 135 -2.94 12.27 -1.66
N ILE A 136 -2.72 11.96 -0.38
CA ILE A 136 -2.83 10.58 0.12
C ILE A 136 -3.47 10.62 1.50
N ARG A 137 -4.35 9.66 1.76
CA ARG A 137 -4.92 9.37 3.08
C ARG A 137 -4.62 7.91 3.40
N ILE A 138 -3.90 7.68 4.50
CA ILE A 138 -3.62 6.36 5.03
C ILE A 138 -4.39 6.19 6.34
N ASP A 139 -5.29 5.22 6.36
CA ASP A 139 -6.02 4.73 7.53
C ASP A 139 -5.33 3.44 8.02
N VAL A 140 -4.62 3.49 9.14
CA VAL A 140 -3.85 2.36 9.71
C VAL A 140 -4.79 1.24 10.17
N PRO A 141 -4.85 0.10 9.44
CA PRO A 141 -5.84 -0.94 9.73
C PRO A 141 -5.58 -1.66 11.05
N ASP A 142 -6.64 -2.13 11.73
CA ASP A 142 -6.53 -2.82 13.02
C ASP A 142 -5.66 -4.09 12.96
N GLN A 143 -5.80 -4.88 11.89
CA GLN A 143 -5.11 -6.16 11.72
C GLN A 143 -3.91 -6.09 10.77
N VAL A 144 -3.32 -4.90 10.57
CA VAL A 144 -2.21 -4.71 9.65
C VAL A 144 -1.00 -5.58 10.00
N ARG A 145 -0.42 -6.19 8.96
CA ARG A 145 0.90 -6.81 9.00
C ARG A 145 1.87 -5.89 8.29
N ILE A 146 2.94 -5.57 8.99
CA ILE A 146 4.03 -4.74 8.49
C ILE A 146 5.13 -5.69 8.12
N LEU A 147 5.44 -5.78 6.83
CA LEU A 147 6.35 -6.75 6.26
C LEU A 147 7.56 -6.02 5.67
N SER A 148 8.72 -6.67 5.71
CA SER A 148 9.93 -6.20 5.07
C SER A 148 10.64 -7.36 4.37
N ARG A 149 11.37 -7.05 3.30
CA ARG A 149 12.16 -8.01 2.54
C ARG A 149 13.61 -7.94 2.99
N ALA A 150 14.14 -9.06 3.45
CA ALA A 150 15.56 -9.25 3.69
C ALA A 150 16.25 -9.60 2.38
N VAL A 151 17.04 -8.66 1.87
CA VAL A 151 18.03 -8.92 0.81
C VAL A 151 19.41 -8.95 1.48
N ALA A 152 20.18 -9.99 1.20
CA ALA A 152 21.53 -10.13 1.76
C ALA A 152 22.40 -8.94 1.33
N GLY A 153 23.09 -8.32 2.29
CA GLY A 153 23.98 -7.18 2.02
C GLY A 153 23.30 -5.81 1.93
N GLU A 154 21.96 -5.72 1.92
CA GLU A 154 21.26 -4.43 1.92
C GLU A 154 21.07 -3.85 3.32
N ASP A 155 21.32 -2.54 3.44
CA ASP A 155 21.00 -1.74 4.62
C ASP A 155 19.49 -1.81 4.90
N ALA A 156 19.15 -2.17 6.13
CA ALA A 156 17.77 -2.28 6.56
C ALA A 156 17.03 -0.93 6.52
N SER A 157 17.76 0.19 6.47
CA SER A 157 17.22 1.52 6.27
C SER A 157 16.62 1.76 4.87
N ARG A 158 16.99 0.90 3.91
CA ARG A 158 16.71 1.05 2.48
C ARG A 158 15.71 0.04 1.95
N ARG A 159 15.12 -0.75 2.84
CA ARG A 159 14.20 -1.81 2.46
C ARG A 159 12.80 -1.25 2.31
N PRO A 160 12.06 -1.64 1.26
CA PRO A 160 10.64 -1.36 1.18
C PRO A 160 9.90 -1.94 2.40
N ILE A 161 8.85 -1.22 2.81
CA ILE A 161 7.90 -1.68 3.81
C ILE A 161 6.60 -1.99 3.10
N GLU A 162 6.08 -3.19 3.32
CA GLU A 162 4.81 -3.65 2.75
C GLU A 162 3.77 -3.77 3.85
N LEU A 163 2.62 -3.13 3.67
CA LEU A 163 1.45 -3.27 4.53
C LEU A 163 0.49 -4.25 3.89
N ALA A 164 0.05 -5.22 4.67
CA ALA A 164 -0.95 -6.19 4.24
C ALA A 164 -1.96 -6.46 5.35
N VAL A 165 -3.23 -6.63 4.98
CA VAL A 165 -4.31 -7.01 5.90
C VAL A 165 -4.73 -8.45 5.64
N PRO A 166 -5.33 -9.15 6.62
CA PRO A 166 -6.00 -10.42 6.35
C PRO A 166 -6.98 -10.26 5.19
N ARG A 167 -7.05 -11.24 4.30
CA ARG A 167 -7.93 -11.16 3.14
C ARG A 167 -9.36 -10.90 3.55
N THR A 168 -9.82 -9.73 3.18
CA THR A 168 -11.23 -9.39 3.08
C THR A 168 -11.56 -9.39 1.59
N ARG A 169 -12.73 -9.94 1.21
CA ARG A 169 -13.26 -9.69 -0.14
C ARG A 169 -13.84 -8.26 -0.11
N PRO A 170 -13.28 -7.27 -0.82
CA PRO A 170 -13.89 -5.96 -0.86
C PRO A 170 -15.28 -6.06 -1.49
N ARG A 171 -16.24 -5.25 -1.03
CA ARG A 171 -17.54 -5.10 -1.72
C ARG A 171 -17.26 -4.50 -3.10
N GLY A 172 -17.67 -5.17 -4.18
CA GLY A 172 -17.53 -4.67 -5.56
C GLY A 172 -16.25 -5.08 -6.30
N ALA A 173 -15.23 -5.59 -5.59
CA ALA A 173 -14.05 -6.15 -6.24
C ALA A 173 -14.44 -7.37 -7.10
N ASN A 174 -13.97 -7.41 -8.34
CA ASN A 174 -14.28 -8.37 -9.43
C ASN A 174 -15.57 -8.15 -10.24
N ARG A 175 -16.14 -6.95 -10.28
CA ARG A 175 -17.03 -6.63 -11.41
C ARG A 175 -16.20 -6.03 -12.52
N PRO A 176 -15.94 -6.77 -13.61
CA PRO A 176 -15.22 -6.19 -14.73
C PRO A 176 -16.09 -5.09 -15.36
N GLY A 177 -15.43 -4.05 -15.85
CA GLY A 177 -16.05 -2.94 -16.55
C GLY A 177 -16.31 -1.69 -15.71
N LEU A 178 -16.54 -0.58 -16.40
CA LEU A 178 -16.71 0.75 -15.81
C LEU A 178 -17.95 0.83 -14.90
N VAL A 179 -17.78 1.35 -13.69
CA VAL A 179 -18.86 1.53 -12.70
C VAL A 179 -18.87 2.96 -12.17
N ALA A 180 -20.03 3.62 -12.19
CA ALA A 180 -20.23 4.89 -11.49
C ALA A 180 -20.37 4.65 -9.98
N LEU A 181 -19.52 5.30 -9.19
CA LEU A 181 -19.55 5.26 -7.72
C LEU A 181 -20.31 6.44 -7.11
N GLY A 182 -20.66 7.45 -7.92
CA GLY A 182 -21.36 8.67 -7.48
C GLY A 182 -20.39 9.79 -7.06
N PRO A 183 -20.85 10.80 -6.30
CA PRO A 183 -20.00 11.88 -5.81
C PRO A 183 -18.89 11.38 -4.87
N ASP A 184 -17.67 11.88 -5.02
CA ASP A 184 -16.52 11.47 -4.20
C ASP A 184 -16.49 12.13 -2.82
N ARG A 185 -17.45 11.79 -1.97
CA ARG A 185 -17.58 12.36 -0.61
C ARG A 185 -16.36 12.15 0.28
N ASP A 186 -15.52 11.18 -0.07
CA ASP A 186 -14.30 10.81 0.64
C ASP A 186 -13.05 11.53 0.11
N ALA A 187 -13.17 12.44 -0.87
CA ALA A 187 -12.05 13.16 -1.44
C ALA A 187 -11.23 13.88 -0.35
N VAL A 188 -9.90 13.78 -0.47
CA VAL A 188 -8.95 14.36 0.49
C VAL A 188 -9.02 15.89 0.49
N ASP A 189 -9.19 16.50 -0.69
CA ASP A 189 -9.53 17.90 -0.83
C ASP A 189 -11.06 18.07 -0.77
N PRO A 190 -11.60 18.87 0.17
CA PRO A 190 -13.03 19.11 0.27
C PRO A 190 -13.67 19.67 -1.02
N ARG A 191 -12.92 20.39 -1.85
CA ARG A 191 -13.41 20.98 -3.10
C ARG A 191 -13.80 19.92 -4.13
N ASP A 192 -13.21 18.73 -4.05
CA ASP A 192 -13.44 17.66 -5.01
C ASP A 192 -14.61 16.74 -4.62
N ARG A 193 -15.27 16.99 -3.47
CA ARG A 193 -16.25 16.05 -2.89
C ARG A 193 -17.57 15.93 -3.64
N ASP A 194 -17.86 16.87 -4.53
CA ASP A 194 -19.03 16.84 -5.40
C ASP A 194 -18.71 16.29 -6.79
N ALA A 195 -17.43 16.12 -7.14
CA ALA A 195 -17.03 15.54 -8.42
C ALA A 195 -17.41 14.05 -8.50
N ARG A 196 -17.68 13.57 -9.72
CA ARG A 196 -18.12 12.19 -9.97
C ARG A 196 -16.92 11.24 -9.97
N LEU A 197 -17.07 10.11 -9.28
CA LEU A 197 -16.08 9.04 -9.20
C LEU A 197 -16.53 7.81 -9.98
N TYR A 198 -15.63 7.23 -10.77
CA TYR A 198 -15.87 6.04 -11.58
C TYR A 198 -14.77 5.02 -11.33
N ASP A 199 -15.13 3.78 -11.02
CA ASP A 199 -14.21 2.63 -11.00
C ASP A 199 -14.05 2.08 -12.41
N LEU A 200 -12.80 1.93 -12.87
CA LEU A 200 -12.47 1.41 -14.19
C LEU A 200 -12.68 -0.11 -14.31
N GLY A 201 -12.94 -0.80 -13.20
CA GLY A 201 -13.21 -2.25 -13.20
C GLY A 201 -11.98 -3.09 -13.56
N LEU A 202 -10.79 -2.53 -13.35
CA LEU A 202 -9.53 -3.23 -13.60
C LEU A 202 -9.33 -4.36 -12.58
N PRO A 203 -8.79 -5.52 -12.99
CA PRO A 203 -8.52 -6.61 -12.08
C PRO A 203 -7.51 -6.16 -11.02
N SER A 204 -7.83 -6.41 -9.75
CA SER A 204 -6.92 -6.16 -8.64
C SER A 204 -7.22 -7.07 -7.44
N ARG A 205 -6.23 -7.29 -6.57
CA ARG A 205 -6.38 -8.12 -5.36
C ARG A 205 -7.02 -7.39 -4.17
N GLY A 206 -7.35 -6.10 -4.29
CA GLY A 206 -7.87 -5.30 -3.17
C GLY A 206 -8.09 -3.81 -3.40
N SER A 207 -7.83 -3.31 -4.60
CA SER A 207 -7.89 -1.89 -4.94
C SER A 207 -8.89 -1.56 -6.05
N ALA A 208 -9.41 -0.34 -6.03
CA ALA A 208 -10.18 0.20 -7.14
C ALA A 208 -9.36 1.30 -7.81
N PHE A 209 -9.29 1.26 -9.15
CA PHE A 209 -8.62 2.27 -9.95
C PHE A 209 -9.69 3.16 -10.54
N CYS A 210 -9.72 4.40 -10.07
CA CYS A 210 -10.83 5.29 -10.35
C CYS A 210 -10.39 6.56 -11.08
N LEU A 211 -11.34 7.14 -11.81
CA LEU A 211 -11.26 8.50 -12.33
C LEU A 211 -12.25 9.37 -11.57
N ARG A 212 -11.81 10.55 -11.16
CA ARG A 212 -12.66 11.60 -10.60
C ARG A 212 -12.67 12.82 -11.51
N THR A 213 -13.86 13.28 -11.86
CA THR A 213 -14.03 14.42 -12.76
C THR A 213 -15.34 15.16 -12.51
N ASP A 214 -15.31 16.47 -12.71
CA ASP A 214 -16.45 17.39 -12.80
C ASP A 214 -16.65 17.91 -14.24
N ASP A 215 -15.84 17.46 -15.20
CA ASP A 215 -15.96 17.82 -16.62
C ASP A 215 -17.25 17.20 -17.20
N PRO A 216 -18.22 18.01 -17.64
CA PRO A 216 -19.54 17.52 -18.03
C PRO A 216 -19.52 16.64 -19.28
N ASP A 217 -18.54 16.82 -20.17
CA ASP A 217 -18.42 16.01 -21.37
C ASP A 217 -17.75 14.67 -21.07
N LEU A 218 -16.72 14.64 -20.22
CA LEU A 218 -16.12 13.39 -19.76
C LEU A 218 -17.12 12.59 -18.94
N ILE A 219 -17.92 13.25 -18.09
CA ILE A 219 -19.03 12.60 -17.37
C ILE A 219 -19.98 11.93 -18.36
N ARG A 220 -20.42 12.64 -19.41
CA ARG A 220 -21.31 12.06 -20.43
C ARG A 220 -20.68 10.83 -21.11
N ASP A 221 -19.43 10.95 -21.54
CA ASP A 221 -18.70 9.87 -22.22
C ASP A 221 -18.51 8.63 -21.31
N LEU A 222 -18.27 8.84 -20.00
CA LEU A 222 -18.16 7.76 -19.02
C LEU A 222 -19.51 7.12 -18.70
N GLU A 223 -20.57 7.91 -18.52
CA GLU A 223 -21.93 7.40 -18.26
C GLU A 223 -22.45 6.58 -19.46
N ASP A 224 -22.18 7.01 -20.69
CA ASP A 224 -22.52 6.24 -21.89
C ASP A 224 -21.65 4.97 -22.07
N GLY A 225 -20.53 4.89 -21.34
CA GLY A 225 -19.57 3.79 -21.36
C GLY A 225 -19.67 2.82 -20.17
N LEU A 226 -20.68 2.96 -19.30
CA LEU A 226 -20.85 2.08 -18.15
C LEU A 226 -20.94 0.61 -18.56
N GLY A 227 -20.26 -0.26 -17.81
CA GLY A 227 -20.14 -1.68 -18.08
C GLY A 227 -19.13 -2.06 -19.17
N LEU A 228 -18.57 -1.10 -19.93
CA LEU A 228 -17.49 -1.41 -20.86
C LEU A 228 -16.23 -1.81 -20.11
N GLU A 229 -15.61 -2.89 -20.57
CA GLU A 229 -14.34 -3.39 -20.05
C GLU A 229 -13.15 -2.83 -20.83
N TRP A 230 -11.95 -3.09 -20.32
CA TRP A 230 -10.73 -2.86 -21.07
C TRP A 230 -10.58 -3.93 -22.18
N PRO A 231 -10.13 -3.61 -23.41
CA PRO A 231 -9.66 -2.31 -23.91
C PRO A 231 -10.74 -1.42 -24.55
N ASP A 232 -11.99 -1.88 -24.67
CA ASP A 232 -13.06 -1.16 -25.39
C ASP A 232 -13.41 0.20 -24.76
N LEU A 233 -13.43 0.24 -23.42
CA LEU A 233 -13.56 1.48 -22.66
C LEU A 233 -12.48 2.49 -23.09
N PHE A 234 -11.23 2.02 -23.20
CA PHE A 234 -10.10 2.88 -23.54
C PHE A 234 -10.20 3.44 -24.96
N ALA A 235 -10.51 2.58 -25.92
CA ALA A 235 -10.70 2.98 -27.31
C ALA A 235 -11.76 4.09 -27.44
N ARG A 236 -12.78 4.07 -26.57
CA ARG A 236 -13.85 5.06 -26.56
C ARG A 236 -13.46 6.38 -25.87
N VAL A 237 -12.95 6.32 -24.64
CA VAL A 237 -12.80 7.53 -23.79
C VAL A 237 -11.36 7.97 -23.56
N GLY A 238 -10.37 7.17 -23.99
CA GLY A 238 -8.95 7.36 -23.69
C GLY A 238 -8.38 8.72 -24.14
N ARG A 239 -8.74 9.17 -25.36
CA ARG A 239 -8.31 10.50 -25.85
C ARG A 239 -8.88 11.64 -25.02
N ARG A 240 -10.13 11.54 -24.55
CA ARG A 240 -10.73 12.56 -23.69
C ARG A 240 -10.09 12.55 -22.31
N ILE A 241 -9.83 11.37 -21.75
CA ILE A 241 -9.11 11.22 -20.48
C ILE A 241 -7.74 11.89 -20.56
N ALA A 242 -6.95 11.64 -21.61
CA ALA A 242 -5.65 12.29 -21.78
C ALA A 242 -5.77 13.83 -21.82
N ARG A 243 -6.69 14.35 -22.65
CA ARG A 243 -6.89 15.80 -22.83
C ARG A 243 -7.41 16.51 -21.58
N THR A 244 -8.33 15.88 -20.85
CA THR A 244 -8.96 16.47 -19.65
C THR A 244 -8.15 16.21 -18.38
N SER A 245 -7.24 15.22 -18.42
CA SER A 245 -6.38 14.82 -17.29
C SER A 245 -7.14 14.77 -15.96
N PRO A 246 -8.23 13.97 -15.87
CA PRO A 246 -9.02 13.88 -14.65
C PRO A 246 -8.16 13.34 -13.49
N ALA A 247 -8.61 13.60 -12.27
CA ALA A 247 -7.94 13.06 -11.10
C ALA A 247 -7.96 11.53 -11.14
N ARG A 248 -6.80 10.91 -10.95
CA ARG A 248 -6.68 9.45 -10.82
C ARG A 248 -6.68 9.13 -9.34
N VAL A 249 -7.61 8.29 -8.93
CA VAL A 249 -7.83 7.93 -7.54
C VAL A 249 -7.63 6.43 -7.40
N VAL A 250 -6.72 6.01 -6.54
CA VAL A 250 -6.62 4.59 -6.16
C VAL A 250 -7.16 4.42 -4.76
N LEU A 251 -8.19 3.58 -4.63
CA LEU A 251 -8.78 3.20 -3.35
C LEU A 251 -8.21 1.84 -2.93
N GLY A 252 -7.95 1.65 -1.65
CA GLY A 252 -7.46 0.38 -1.12
C GLY A 252 -7.81 0.18 0.36
N PRO A 253 -7.47 -0.99 0.94
CA PRO A 253 -7.87 -1.33 2.31
C PRO A 253 -7.22 -0.44 3.38
N ALA A 254 -6.14 0.26 3.05
CA ALA A 254 -5.42 1.17 3.94
C ALA A 254 -5.71 2.65 3.63
N GLY A 255 -6.66 2.96 2.75
CA GLY A 255 -7.02 4.34 2.42
C GLY A 255 -7.01 4.63 0.93
N ARG A 256 -6.46 5.77 0.52
CA ARG A 256 -6.50 6.24 -0.88
C ARG A 256 -5.33 7.14 -1.24
N VAL A 257 -5.01 7.18 -2.52
CA VAL A 257 -4.09 8.15 -3.14
C VAL A 257 -4.81 8.80 -4.32
N GLU A 258 -4.55 10.09 -4.52
CA GLU A 258 -5.18 10.94 -5.52
C GLU A 258 -4.09 11.71 -6.26
N THR A 259 -4.05 11.62 -7.58
CA THR A 259 -3.09 12.37 -8.40
C THR A 259 -3.82 13.24 -9.42
N THR A 260 -3.47 14.52 -9.46
CA THR A 260 -4.15 15.55 -10.26
C THR A 260 -3.26 16.21 -11.32
N GLY A 261 -1.96 15.89 -11.36
CA GLY A 261 -1.05 16.38 -12.39
C GLY A 261 -1.41 15.90 -13.81
N PRO A 262 -0.89 16.53 -14.88
CA PRO A 262 -1.22 16.18 -16.25
C PRO A 262 -0.84 14.73 -16.58
N ILE A 263 -1.66 14.07 -17.40
CA ILE A 263 -1.30 12.79 -18.03
C ILE A 263 -0.36 13.12 -19.19
N SER A 264 0.91 12.73 -19.09
CA SER A 264 1.92 13.05 -20.12
C SER A 264 1.62 12.36 -21.46
N ASP A 265 1.86 13.06 -22.58
CA ASP A 265 1.71 12.57 -23.97
C ASP A 265 2.65 11.40 -24.36
N VAL A 266 3.41 10.83 -23.42
CA VAL A 266 4.33 9.73 -23.71
C VAL A 266 3.51 8.46 -23.93
N GLY A 267 3.25 8.18 -25.22
CA GLY A 267 2.49 7.03 -25.69
C GLY A 267 1.01 7.34 -25.85
N LEU A 268 0.63 8.09 -26.90
CA LEU A 268 -0.77 8.22 -27.33
C LEU A 268 -1.44 6.87 -27.69
N ASP A 269 -0.64 5.80 -27.78
CA ASP A 269 -1.11 4.42 -27.91
C ASP A 269 -1.60 3.83 -26.57
N GLU A 270 -1.12 4.32 -25.42
CA GLU A 270 -1.55 3.93 -24.05
C GLU A 270 -1.39 5.08 -23.02
N PRO A 271 -2.10 6.21 -23.12
CA PRO A 271 -2.06 7.32 -22.15
C PRO A 271 -2.45 6.95 -20.71
N LEU A 272 -3.01 5.76 -20.49
CA LEU A 272 -3.24 5.19 -19.17
C LEU A 272 -2.21 4.11 -18.80
N ALA A 273 -1.08 3.99 -19.48
CA ALA A 273 0.04 3.10 -19.13
C ALA A 273 0.43 3.17 -17.64
N PRO A 274 0.41 4.34 -16.94
CA PRO A 274 0.60 4.38 -15.49
C PRO A 274 -0.48 3.63 -14.68
N ILE A 275 -1.70 3.50 -15.19
CA ILE A 275 -2.78 2.68 -14.60
C ILE A 275 -2.70 1.23 -15.11
N GLN A 276 -2.34 0.99 -16.38
CA GLN A 276 -2.23 -0.32 -17.01
C GLN A 276 -1.05 -1.15 -16.49
N LEU A 277 0.12 -0.54 -16.23
CA LEU A 277 1.26 -1.21 -15.60
C LEU A 277 0.94 -1.71 -14.19
N ALA A 278 -0.07 -1.12 -13.55
CA ALA A 278 -0.53 -1.51 -12.24
C ALA A 278 -1.27 -2.86 -12.27
N GLY A 279 -2.05 -3.19 -13.31
CA GLY A 279 -2.92 -4.39 -13.34
C GLY A 279 -2.24 -5.72 -13.73
N GLY A 280 -0.98 -5.69 -14.16
CA GLY A 280 -0.27 -6.89 -14.64
C GLY A 280 0.47 -7.69 -13.56
N ARG A 281 0.75 -7.08 -12.41
CA ARG A 281 1.41 -7.72 -11.25
C ARG A 281 0.90 -7.09 -9.95
N ASP A 282 -0.30 -7.48 -9.52
CA ASP A 282 -1.00 -6.97 -8.33
C ASP A 282 -0.32 -7.25 -6.97
N VAL A 283 0.86 -7.85 -6.99
CA VAL A 283 1.49 -8.35 -5.79
C VAL A 283 3.00 -8.12 -5.89
N PRO A 284 3.60 -7.32 -4.97
CA PRO A 284 5.04 -7.13 -4.94
C PRO A 284 5.78 -8.48 -4.90
N ASN A 285 6.95 -8.53 -5.55
CA ASN A 285 7.77 -9.73 -5.60
C ASN A 285 7.98 -10.34 -4.20
N GLY A 286 7.50 -11.57 -3.99
CA GLY A 286 7.55 -12.29 -2.72
C GLY A 286 6.27 -12.24 -1.88
N LEU A 287 5.21 -11.56 -2.32
CA LEU A 287 3.88 -11.58 -1.69
C LEU A 287 2.87 -12.45 -2.45
N GLU A 288 3.21 -12.94 -3.64
CA GLU A 288 2.30 -13.63 -4.56
C GLU A 288 1.65 -14.84 -3.91
N PHE A 289 2.42 -15.55 -3.09
CA PHE A 289 2.05 -16.77 -2.39
C PHE A 289 1.31 -16.54 -1.06
N LEU A 290 1.10 -15.28 -0.63
CA LEU A 290 0.35 -14.98 0.58
C LEU A 290 -1.14 -14.87 0.31
N ASP A 291 -1.75 -15.99 -0.06
CA ASP A 291 -3.19 -16.09 -0.36
C ASP A 291 -4.12 -15.80 0.81
N SER A 292 -3.59 -15.61 2.02
CA SER A 292 -4.38 -15.22 3.20
C SER A 292 -4.31 -13.72 3.48
N LEU A 293 -3.50 -12.96 2.73
CA LEU A 293 -3.34 -11.52 2.88
C LEU A 293 -3.69 -10.75 1.61
N THR A 294 -4.14 -9.51 1.80
CA THR A 294 -4.32 -8.51 0.75
C THR A 294 -3.29 -7.41 0.99
N PRO A 295 -2.32 -7.18 0.08
CA PRO A 295 -1.48 -5.98 0.11
C PRO A 295 -2.35 -4.73 0.07
N CYS A 296 -2.02 -3.72 0.87
CA CYS A 296 -2.85 -2.52 0.99
C CYS A 296 -2.09 -1.20 0.85
N ALA A 297 -0.80 -1.15 1.22
CA ALA A 297 0.06 0.00 0.99
C ALA A 297 1.54 -0.39 1.03
N SER A 298 2.39 0.40 0.39
CA SER A 298 3.83 0.16 0.32
C SER A 298 4.60 1.46 0.51
N TYR A 299 5.75 1.39 1.19
CA TYR A 299 6.70 2.49 1.27
C TYR A 299 8.02 2.11 0.60
N PHE A 300 8.52 3.00 -0.25
CA PHE A 300 9.79 2.87 -0.97
C PHE A 300 10.72 4.02 -0.56
N PRO A 301 11.84 3.74 0.11
CA PRO A 301 12.84 4.77 0.38
C PRO A 301 13.53 5.20 -0.91
N ASP A 302 14.01 6.45 -0.95
CA ASP A 302 14.72 6.95 -2.12
C ASP A 302 16.06 6.24 -2.36
N PRO A 303 16.47 6.09 -3.64
CA PRO A 303 17.76 5.53 -3.95
C PRO A 303 18.89 6.46 -3.45
N PRO A 304 20.07 5.91 -3.15
CA PRO A 304 21.21 6.70 -2.71
C PRO A 304 21.56 7.79 -3.73
N GLY A 305 21.71 9.04 -3.28
CA GLY A 305 22.10 10.16 -4.14
C GLY A 305 20.95 10.79 -4.94
N ALA A 306 19.70 10.42 -4.67
CA ALA A 306 18.56 11.20 -5.12
C ALA A 306 18.68 12.65 -4.60
N PRO A 307 18.37 13.68 -5.41
CA PRO A 307 18.43 15.06 -4.97
C PRO A 307 17.48 15.26 -3.77
N SER A 308 18.07 15.70 -2.66
CA SER A 308 17.42 15.95 -1.37
C SER A 308 16.79 17.32 -1.25
#